data_AF-A0A4R5NKS3-F1
#
_entry.id   AF-A0A4R5NKS3-F1
#
_cell.length_a   1.000
_cell.length_b   1.000
_cell.length_c   1.000
_cell.angle_alpha   90.00
_cell.angle_beta   90.00
_cell.angle_gamma   90.00
#
_symmetry.space_group_name_H-M   'P 1'
#
loop_
_entity.id
_entity.type
_entity.pdbx_description
1 polymer ?
#
loop_
_entity_poly.entity_id
_entity_poly.type
_entity_poly.pdbx_seq_one_letter_code
_entity_poly.pdbx_strand_id
1 'polypeptide(L)'
;MFDKIGQIIFNNEIVANASDFNMGIEVETIRIDSAGRLTKEPYPKALGNQRKNHFIKTDVYQIQSEIITPTARKSLDAMHYLMALNDTL
;
A
#
# COMPACT_ATOMS: atom_id res chain seq x y z
N MET A 1 32.88 -12.65 -3.05
CA MET A 1 33.05 -12.08 -4.40
C MET A 1 31.73 -12.24 -5.13
N PHE A 2 31.25 -11.24 -5.86
CA PHE A 2 30.00 -11.37 -6.62
C PHE A 2 30.13 -12.43 -7.72
N ASP A 3 29.02 -13.10 -8.04
CA ASP A 3 28.95 -13.90 -9.26
C ASP A 3 28.89 -12.99 -10.50
N LYS A 4 28.79 -13.59 -11.68
CA LYS A 4 28.73 -12.84 -12.95
C LYS A 4 27.57 -11.85 -13.00
N ILE A 5 26.42 -12.18 -12.39
CA ILE A 5 25.24 -11.31 -12.38
C ILE A 5 25.47 -10.15 -11.42
N GLY A 6 25.93 -10.42 -10.21
CA GLY A 6 26.25 -9.40 -9.21
C GLY A 6 27.33 -8.43 -9.70
N GLN A 7 28.30 -8.91 -10.47
CA GLN A 7 29.31 -8.05 -11.08
C GLN A 7 28.73 -7.13 -12.15
N ILE A 8 27.76 -7.60 -12.96
CA ILE A 8 27.03 -6.77 -13.93
C ILE A 8 26.19 -5.71 -13.20
N ILE A 9 25.45 -6.10 -12.16
CA ILE A 9 24.64 -5.17 -11.35
C ILE A 9 25.52 -4.07 -10.75
N PHE A 10 26.66 -4.46 -10.18
CA PHE A 10 27.60 -3.53 -9.56
C PHE A 10 28.26 -2.61 -10.59
N ASN A 11 28.84 -3.16 -11.64
CA ASN A 11 29.60 -2.40 -12.64
C ASN A 11 28.74 -1.42 -13.46
N ASN A 12 27.43 -1.67 -13.57
CA ASN A 12 26.50 -0.79 -14.30
C ASN A 12 25.62 0.04 -13.35
N GLU A 13 25.93 0.03 -12.04
CA GLU A 13 25.18 0.77 -11.02
C GLU A 13 23.65 0.55 -11.11
N ILE A 14 23.25 -0.68 -11.48
CA ILE A 14 21.87 -0.96 -11.88
C ILE A 14 20.90 -0.65 -10.74
N VAL A 15 21.31 -0.93 -9.49
CA VAL A 15 20.50 -0.61 -8.31
C VAL A 15 20.20 0.89 -8.22
N ALA A 16 21.20 1.75 -8.40
CA ALA A 16 21.02 3.20 -8.31
C ALA A 16 20.19 3.75 -9.48
N ASN A 17 20.35 3.18 -10.67
CA ASN A 17 19.67 3.65 -11.88
C ASN A 17 18.26 3.08 -12.06
N ALA A 18 17.95 1.95 -11.42
CA ALA A 18 16.66 1.27 -11.56
C ALA A 18 15.84 1.23 -10.26
N SER A 19 16.34 1.79 -9.14
CA SER A 19 15.58 1.86 -7.88
C SER A 19 14.36 2.75 -7.97
N ASP A 20 14.36 3.71 -8.90
CA ASP A 20 13.24 4.63 -9.13
C ASP A 20 12.38 4.14 -10.28
N PHE A 21 11.33 3.40 -9.94
CA PHE A 21 10.31 2.95 -10.88
C PHE A 21 8.93 3.34 -10.37
N ASN A 22 7.97 3.40 -11.30
CA ASN A 22 6.58 3.62 -10.94
C ASN A 22 6.07 2.44 -10.10
N MET A 23 5.67 2.71 -8.86
CA MET A 23 5.12 1.71 -7.95
C MET A 23 3.87 2.20 -7.24
N GLY A 24 2.99 1.27 -6.89
CA GLY A 24 1.87 1.48 -5.98
C GLY A 24 1.87 0.40 -4.90
N ILE A 25 1.22 0.67 -3.78
CA ILE A 25 1.11 -0.26 -2.66
C ILE A 25 -0.38 -0.48 -2.38
N GLU A 26 -0.75 -1.75 -2.25
CA GLU A 26 -2.06 -2.20 -1.78
C GLU A 26 -1.85 -2.94 -0.45
N VAL A 27 -2.58 -2.52 0.59
CA VAL A 27 -2.51 -3.14 1.92
C VAL A 27 -3.91 -3.49 2.38
N GLU A 28 -4.11 -4.77 2.68
CA GLU A 28 -5.35 -5.30 3.24
C GLU A 28 -5.22 -5.52 4.75
N THR A 29 -6.24 -5.12 5.49
CA THR A 29 -6.33 -5.27 6.95
C THR A 29 -7.71 -5.72 7.38
N ILE A 30 -7.79 -6.54 8.43
CA ILE A 30 -9.07 -6.93 9.02
C ILE A 30 -9.43 -5.96 10.15
N ARG A 31 -10.58 -5.30 10.02
CA ARG A 31 -11.10 -4.39 11.05
C ARG A 31 -11.58 -5.17 12.27
N ILE A 32 -11.07 -4.77 13.42
CA ILE A 32 -11.40 -5.35 14.74
C ILE A 32 -11.96 -4.30 15.68
N ASP A 33 -12.71 -4.74 16.70
CA ASP A 33 -13.05 -3.92 17.85
C ASP A 33 -11.86 -3.79 18.82
N SER A 34 -12.00 -2.96 19.84
CA SER A 34 -10.96 -2.74 20.86
C SER A 34 -10.63 -3.98 21.72
N ALA A 35 -11.44 -5.05 21.62
CA ALA A 35 -11.20 -6.33 22.26
C ALA A 35 -10.58 -7.37 21.30
N GLY A 36 -10.20 -6.96 20.08
CA GLY A 36 -9.58 -7.84 19.09
C GLY A 36 -10.56 -8.76 18.35
N ARG A 37 -11.86 -8.50 18.44
CA ARG A 37 -12.88 -9.30 17.73
C ARG A 37 -13.20 -8.69 16.38
N LEU A 38 -13.62 -9.50 15.41
CA LEU A 38 -14.07 -8.99 14.11
C LEU A 38 -15.17 -7.95 14.29
N THR A 39 -15.02 -6.81 13.61
CA THR A 39 -16.05 -5.77 13.65
C THR A 39 -17.34 -6.25 12.99
N LYS A 40 -18.48 -5.73 13.46
CA LYS A 40 -19.78 -5.86 12.79
C LYS A 40 -20.19 -4.57 12.08
N GLU A 41 -19.36 -3.52 12.20
CA GLU A 41 -19.62 -2.24 11.58
C GLU A 41 -19.47 -2.33 10.06
N PRO A 42 -20.36 -1.66 9.29
CA PRO A 42 -20.22 -1.58 7.84
C PRO A 42 -18.98 -0.76 7.45
N TYR A 43 -18.75 -0.61 6.14
CA TYR A 43 -17.76 0.34 5.62
C TYR A 43 -17.92 1.73 6.29
N PRO A 44 -16.83 2.36 6.79
CA PRO A 44 -16.92 3.61 7.53
C PRO A 44 -17.59 4.72 6.72
N LYS A 45 -18.68 5.28 7.25
CA LYS A 45 -19.45 6.34 6.56
C LYS A 45 -18.63 7.59 6.26
N ALA A 46 -17.62 7.88 7.09
CA ALA A 46 -16.71 9.01 6.90
C ALA A 46 -15.89 8.93 5.59
N LEU A 47 -15.69 7.71 5.06
CA LEU A 47 -14.98 7.49 3.80
C LEU A 47 -15.88 7.65 2.56
N GLY A 48 -17.15 8.01 2.76
CA GLY A 48 -18.10 8.25 1.69
C GLY A 48 -18.58 6.98 1.01
N ASN A 49 -18.71 7.02 -0.32
CA ASN A 49 -19.21 5.89 -1.09
C ASN A 49 -18.07 4.95 -1.47
N GLN A 50 -18.09 3.73 -0.93
CA GLN A 50 -17.09 2.68 -1.20
C GLN A 50 -16.78 2.49 -2.69
N ARG A 51 -17.79 2.48 -3.57
CA ARG A 51 -17.59 2.25 -5.01
C ARG A 51 -16.92 3.41 -5.74
N LYS A 52 -16.94 4.60 -5.13
CA LYS A 52 -16.35 5.83 -5.68
C LYS A 52 -15.03 6.21 -5.01
N ASN A 53 -14.73 5.66 -3.83
CA ASN A 53 -13.47 5.93 -3.14
C ASN A 53 -12.35 5.13 -3.82
N HIS A 54 -11.36 5.81 -4.38
CA HIS A 54 -10.25 5.16 -5.10
C HIS A 54 -9.10 4.72 -4.17
N PHE A 55 -9.07 5.19 -2.93
CA PHE A 55 -7.93 5.03 -2.04
C PHE A 55 -8.19 4.09 -0.86
N ILE A 56 -9.43 4.05 -0.35
CA ILE A 56 -9.79 3.19 0.78
C ILE A 56 -11.10 2.46 0.48
N LYS A 57 -11.03 1.15 0.32
CA LYS A 57 -12.14 0.27 -0.05
C LYS A 57 -12.27 -0.90 0.92
N THR A 58 -13.12 -1.85 0.56
CA THR A 58 -13.04 -3.22 1.05
C THR A 58 -12.75 -4.14 -0.12
N ASP A 59 -12.01 -5.21 0.14
CA ASP A 59 -11.79 -6.29 -0.82
C ASP A 59 -12.93 -7.34 -0.71
N VAL A 60 -12.64 -8.62 -0.48
CA VAL A 60 -13.64 -9.70 -0.48
C VAL A 60 -14.69 -9.54 0.62
N TYR A 61 -14.26 -9.20 1.84
CA TYR A 61 -15.16 -9.08 2.99
C TYR A 61 -15.41 -7.62 3.36
N GLN A 62 -16.64 -7.31 3.80
CA GLN A 62 -16.98 -5.97 4.31
C GLN A 62 -16.11 -5.50 5.48
N ILE A 63 -15.45 -6.42 6.19
CA ILE A 63 -14.56 -6.14 7.31
C ILE A 63 -13.07 -6.05 6.89
N GLN A 64 -12.73 -6.42 5.67
CA GLN A 64 -11.37 -6.40 5.13
C GLN A 64 -11.16 -5.07 4.40
N SER A 65 -10.61 -4.09 5.12
CA SER A 65 -10.25 -2.80 4.55
C SER A 65 -9.05 -2.93 3.63
N GLU A 66 -9.07 -2.23 2.52
CA GLU A 66 -8.00 -2.19 1.53
C GLU A 66 -7.60 -0.72 1.29
N ILE A 67 -6.32 -0.41 1.50
CA ILE A 67 -5.73 0.88 1.18
C ILE A 67 -4.94 0.74 -0.12
N ILE A 68 -5.21 1.62 -1.08
CA ILE A 68 -4.62 1.64 -2.42
C ILE A 68 -3.95 2.99 -2.63
N THR A 69 -2.61 3.01 -2.77
CA THR A 69 -1.90 4.26 -3.05
C THR A 69 -2.00 4.64 -4.53
N PRO A 70 -1.93 5.94 -4.88
CA PRO A 70 -1.55 6.33 -6.23
C PRO A 70 -0.21 5.72 -6.63
N THR A 71 0.04 5.61 -7.94
CA THR A 71 1.39 5.32 -8.44
C THR A 71 2.35 6.46 -8.08
N ALA A 72 3.49 6.12 -7.50
CA ALA A 72 4.58 7.03 -7.19
C ALA A 72 5.87 6.62 -7.92
N ARG A 73 6.72 7.60 -8.25
CA ARG A 73 8.01 7.35 -8.92
C ARG A 73 9.11 6.89 -7.98
N LYS A 74 8.93 7.13 -6.69
CA LYS A 74 9.88 6.81 -5.61
C LYS A 74 9.16 5.95 -4.59
N SER A 75 9.86 4.95 -4.07
CA SER A 75 9.31 4.09 -3.02
C SER A 75 8.95 4.85 -1.75
N LEU A 76 9.75 5.85 -1.39
CA LEU A 76 9.46 6.71 -0.24
C LEU A 76 8.14 7.46 -0.40
N ASP A 77 7.83 7.95 -1.60
CA ASP A 77 6.56 8.65 -1.86
C ASP A 77 5.36 7.70 -1.77
N ALA A 78 5.50 6.46 -2.27
CA ALA A 78 4.46 5.44 -2.10
C ALA A 78 4.20 5.14 -0.61
N MET A 79 5.27 5.04 0.20
CA MET A 79 5.16 4.87 1.64
C MET A 79 4.52 6.07 2.34
N HIS A 80 4.83 7.30 1.92
CA HIS A 80 4.18 8.50 2.45
C HIS A 80 2.67 8.53 2.12
N TYR A 81 2.27 8.15 0.90
CA TYR A 81 0.84 8.01 0.57
C TYR A 81 0.17 6.94 1.42
N LEU A 82 0.81 5.78 1.60
CA LEU A 82 0.27 4.72 2.44
C LEU A 82 0.04 5.19 3.88
N MET A 83 1.04 5.87 4.46
CA MET A 83 0.95 6.41 5.81
C MET A 83 -0.17 7.44 5.93
N ALA A 84 -0.22 8.40 5.01
CA ALA A 84 -1.27 9.43 5.00
C ALA A 84 -2.68 8.84 4.88
N LEU A 85 -2.85 7.80 4.06
CA LEU A 85 -4.14 7.11 3.89
C LEU A 85 -4.50 6.29 5.14
N ASN A 86 -3.53 5.58 5.72
CA ASN A 86 -3.72 4.81 6.94
C ASN A 86 -4.15 5.70 8.12
N ASP A 87 -3.57 6.88 8.23
CA ASP A 87 -3.83 7.81 9.34
C ASP A 87 -5.11 8.66 9.14
N THR A 88 -5.82 8.49 8.02
CA THR A 88 -7.11 9.16 7.78
C THR A 88 -8.25 8.60 8.65
N LEU A 89 -8.04 7.45 9.31
CA LEU A 89 -9.04 6.69 10.07
C LEU A 89 -8.62 6.39 11.50
#